data_AF-A0A9D6X8J3-F1
#
_entry.id   AF-A0A9D6X8J3-F1
#
_cell.length_a   1.000
_cell.length_b   1.000
_cell.length_c   1.000
_cell.angle_alpha   90.00
_cell.angle_beta   90.00
_cell.angle_gamma   90.00
#
_symmetry.space_group_name_H-M   'P 1'
#
loop_
_entity.id
_entity.type
_entity.pdbx_description
1 polymer ?
#
loop_
_entity_poly.entity_id
_entity_poly.type
_entity_poly.pdbx_seq_one_letter_code
_entity_poly.pdbx_strand_id
1 'polypeptide(L)'
;MWYFLYNVLLFAASPVILLILLSKKRCRRGLTERLGLSGLSRLSGSQQDEPKKPNKPDEPKKPVIWVHAVSLGEVVAVTPLVHALRKRYPHDRIVVSTVTETGREAVEQRLAGVAEHCYAPLDFPWTVSQFVERLAPR
;
A
#
# COMPACT_ATOMS: atom_id res chain seq x y z
N MET A 1 -26.39 -11.89 0.87
CA MET A 1 -27.16 -10.90 1.65
C MET A 1 -26.28 -10.05 2.57
N TRP A 2 -25.42 -10.64 3.40
CA TRP A 2 -24.61 -9.92 4.40
C TRP A 2 -23.67 -8.83 3.82
N TYR A 3 -23.01 -9.12 2.69
CA TYR A 3 -22.16 -8.14 1.99
C TYR A 3 -22.92 -6.90 1.50
N PHE A 4 -24.20 -7.05 1.15
CA PHE A 4 -25.03 -5.94 0.71
C PHE A 4 -25.33 -5.00 1.88
N LEU A 5 -25.71 -5.56 3.04
CA LEU A 5 -25.89 -4.79 4.28
C LEU A 5 -24.60 -4.10 4.71
N TYR A 6 -23.48 -4.83 4.67
CA TYR A 6 -22.16 -4.28 5.01
C TYR A 6 -21.80 -3.09 4.11
N ASN A 7 -21.99 -3.21 2.79
CA ASN A 7 -21.70 -2.13 1.86
C ASN A 7 -22.60 -0.91 2.09
N VAL A 8 -23.90 -1.10 2.34
CA VAL A 8 -24.83 0.02 2.63
C VAL A 8 -24.44 0.73 3.93
N LEU A 9 -24.08 -0.02 4.97
CA LEU A 9 -23.61 0.54 6.24
C LEU A 9 -22.29 1.32 6.05
N LEU A 10 -21.37 0.77 5.25
CA LEU A 10 -20.08 1.37 4.95
C LEU A 10 -20.23 2.65 4.10
N PHE A 11 -21.18 2.69 3.17
CA PHE A 11 -21.55 3.90 2.42
C PHE A 11 -22.21 4.96 3.30
N ALA A 12 -23.06 4.56 4.25
CA ALA A 12 -23.67 5.50 5.20
C ALA A 12 -22.63 6.11 6.16
N ALA A 13 -21.65 5.33 6.59
CA ALA A 13 -20.56 5.78 7.45
C ALA A 13 -19.44 6.52 6.70
N SER A 14 -19.29 6.28 5.40
CA SER A 14 -18.29 6.90 4.51
C SER A 14 -18.17 8.42 4.65
N PRO A 15 -19.24 9.24 4.63
CA PRO A 15 -19.09 10.69 4.75
C PRO A 15 -18.52 11.10 6.10
N VAL A 16 -18.86 10.40 7.18
CA VAL A 16 -18.34 10.65 8.53
C VAL A 16 -16.89 10.20 8.66
N ILE A 17 -16.56 9.01 8.13
CA ILE A 17 -15.20 8.47 8.09
C ILE A 17 -14.29 9.39 7.25
N LEU A 18 -14.77 9.84 6.08
CA LEU A 18 -14.06 10.77 5.22
C LEU A 18 -13.86 12.12 5.90
N LEU A 19 -14.88 12.64 6.60
CA LEU A 19 -14.78 13.88 7.37
C LEU A 19 -13.70 13.74 8.46
N ILE A 20 -13.70 12.65 9.24
CA ILE A 20 -12.71 12.37 10.30
C ILE A 20 -11.29 12.22 9.71
N LEU A 21 -11.15 11.50 8.60
CA LEU A 21 -9.87 11.32 7.89
C LEU A 21 -9.34 12.64 7.32
N LEU A 22 -10.21 13.51 6.79
CA LEU A 22 -9.84 14.83 6.27
C LEU A 22 -9.52 15.84 7.39
N SER A 23 -10.17 15.73 8.55
CA SER A 23 -9.93 16.57 9.72
C SER A 23 -8.63 16.23 10.45
N LYS A 24 -8.18 14.96 10.44
CA LYS A 24 -6.90 14.58 11.04
C LYS A 24 -5.76 14.84 10.05
N LYS A 25 -4.98 15.91 10.27
CA LYS A 25 -3.75 16.24 9.50
C LYS A 25 -2.81 15.05 9.30
N ARG A 26 -2.78 14.10 10.25
CA ARG A 26 -1.97 12.87 10.23
C ARG A 26 -2.46 11.80 9.23
N CYS A 27 -3.72 11.84 8.79
CA CYS A 27 -4.29 10.90 7.80
C CYS A 27 -4.38 11.47 6.38
N ARG A 28 -4.10 12.78 6.19
CA ARG A 28 -4.10 13.41 4.86
C ARG A 28 -2.94 12.91 3.98
N ARG A 29 -1.79 12.62 4.56
CA ARG A 29 -0.60 12.15 3.83
C ARG A 29 -0.80 10.70 3.38
N GLY A 30 -0.82 10.47 2.07
CA GLY A 30 -1.01 9.15 1.45
C GLY A 30 -2.45 8.76 1.15
N LEU A 31 -3.46 9.59 1.47
CA LEU A 31 -4.86 9.26 1.17
C LEU A 31 -5.13 9.12 -0.34
N THR A 32 -4.46 9.93 -1.16
CA THR A 32 -4.53 9.88 -2.63
C THR A 32 -3.94 8.58 -3.20
N GLU A 33 -2.86 8.08 -2.60
CA GLU A 33 -2.25 6.80 -2.95
C GLU A 33 -3.15 5.62 -2.53
N ARG A 34 -3.79 5.72 -1.35
CA ARG A 34 -4.67 4.67 -0.82
C ARG A 34 -6.05 4.61 -1.46
N LEU A 35 -6.55 5.72 -1.99
CA LEU A 35 -7.80 5.75 -2.75
C LEU A 35 -7.63 5.28 -4.21
N GLY A 36 -6.39 5.01 -4.65
CA GLY A 36 -6.11 4.70 -6.05
C GLY A 36 -6.31 5.91 -6.99
N LEU A 37 -6.51 7.11 -6.43
CA LEU A 37 -6.67 8.37 -7.16
C LEU A 37 -5.34 8.95 -7.66
N SER A 38 -4.24 8.21 -7.59
CA SER A 38 -2.94 8.58 -8.18
C SER A 38 -3.04 8.92 -9.68
N GLY A 39 -4.09 8.45 -10.38
CA GLY A 39 -4.40 8.84 -11.76
C GLY A 39 -4.96 10.27 -11.91
N LEU A 40 -5.64 10.80 -10.89
CA LEU A 40 -6.24 12.16 -10.88
C LEU A 40 -5.22 13.22 -10.45
N SER A 41 -4.28 12.86 -9.57
CA SER A 41 -3.11 13.69 -9.23
C SER A 41 -2.16 13.91 -10.42
N ARG A 42 -2.34 13.21 -11.55
CA ARG A 42 -1.62 13.50 -12.81
C ARG A 42 -2.12 14.74 -13.55
N LEU A 43 -3.34 15.21 -13.27
CA LEU A 43 -3.96 16.34 -13.98
C LEU A 43 -3.88 17.66 -13.21
N SER A 44 -3.70 17.63 -11.89
CA SER A 44 -3.64 18.82 -11.05
C SER A 44 -2.24 18.89 -10.43
N GLY A 45 -1.36 19.66 -11.08
CA GLY A 45 0.09 19.56 -10.93
C GLY A 45 0.65 19.80 -9.52
N SER A 46 1.72 19.08 -9.21
CA SER A 46 3.02 19.67 -8.85
C SER A 46 4.10 18.58 -8.86
N GLN A 47 5.28 18.98 -9.28
CA GLN A 47 6.36 18.21 -9.84
C GLN A 47 7.41 17.87 -8.77
N GLN A 48 7.59 16.58 -8.47
CA GLN A 48 8.90 15.91 -8.26
C GLN A 48 8.66 14.46 -7.82
N ASP A 49 8.63 13.56 -8.80
CA ASP A 49 9.40 12.32 -8.78
C ASP A 49 9.39 11.71 -10.19
N GLU A 50 10.56 11.21 -10.58
CA GLU A 50 11.02 10.75 -11.89
C GLU A 50 9.99 9.99 -12.77
N PRO A 51 10.08 10.12 -14.11
CA PRO A 51 9.21 9.42 -15.04
C PRO A 51 9.50 7.91 -14.97
N LYS A 52 8.64 7.16 -14.28
CA LYS A 52 8.61 5.69 -14.39
C LYS A 52 8.19 5.34 -15.82
N LYS A 53 9.22 5.13 -16.63
CA LYS A 53 9.29 4.70 -18.04
C LYS A 53 8.08 3.87 -18.45
N PRO A 54 7.48 4.12 -19.64
CA PRO A 54 6.31 3.38 -20.11
C PRO A 54 6.61 1.88 -20.11
N ASN A 55 5.63 1.10 -19.66
CA ASN A 55 5.67 -0.36 -19.55
C ASN A 55 6.37 -0.97 -20.78
N LYS A 56 7.58 -1.49 -20.55
CA LYS A 56 8.17 -2.47 -21.45
C LYS A 56 7.32 -3.74 -21.28
N PRO A 57 6.67 -4.25 -22.34
CA PRO A 57 6.05 -5.56 -22.25
C PRO A 57 7.19 -6.58 -22.06
N ASP A 58 6.94 -7.59 -21.24
CA ASP A 58 7.69 -8.84 -21.21
C ASP A 58 9.00 -8.91 -20.41
N GLU A 59 9.08 -8.27 -19.23
CA GLU A 59 9.89 -8.89 -18.16
C GLU A 59 9.02 -9.89 -17.39
N PRO A 60 9.46 -11.15 -17.20
CA PRO A 60 8.75 -12.09 -16.35
C PRO A 60 8.62 -11.47 -14.96
N LYS A 61 7.37 -11.15 -14.56
CA LYS A 61 7.09 -10.53 -13.27
C LYS A 61 7.76 -11.35 -12.19
N LYS A 62 8.80 -10.77 -11.57
CA LYS A 62 9.47 -11.43 -10.46
C LYS A 62 8.41 -11.74 -9.41
N PRO A 63 8.37 -12.96 -8.91
CA PRO A 63 7.42 -13.35 -7.88
C PRO A 63 7.48 -12.42 -6.67
N VAL A 64 6.30 -12.07 -6.15
CA VAL A 64 6.16 -11.07 -5.09
C VAL A 64 5.69 -11.75 -3.81
N ILE A 65 6.47 -11.59 -2.75
CA ILE A 65 6.07 -11.95 -1.38
C ILE A 65 5.54 -10.68 -0.72
N TRP A 66 4.25 -10.68 -0.42
CA TRP A 66 3.58 -9.55 0.23
C TRP A 66 3.45 -9.79 1.72
N VAL A 67 3.91 -8.82 2.51
CA VAL A 67 3.78 -8.80 3.98
C VAL A 67 2.96 -7.57 4.37
N HIS A 68 1.86 -7.78 5.07
CA HIS A 68 1.03 -6.70 5.59
C HIS A 68 1.34 -6.45 7.06
N ALA A 69 1.81 -5.24 7.39
CA ALA A 69 2.10 -4.80 8.75
C ALA A 69 1.42 -3.44 8.98
N VAL A 70 0.26 -3.47 9.63
CA VAL A 70 -0.63 -2.32 9.87
C VAL A 70 0.05 -1.23 10.70
N SER A 71 0.93 -1.63 11.62
CA SER A 71 1.49 -0.76 12.65
C SER A 71 3.02 -0.80 12.75
N LEU A 72 3.60 0.21 13.40
CA LEU A 72 5.03 0.27 13.73
C LEU A 72 5.50 -0.99 14.47
N GLY A 73 4.76 -1.43 15.49
CA GLY A 73 5.13 -2.61 16.29
C GLY A 73 5.18 -3.90 15.45
N GLU A 74 4.28 -4.02 14.48
CA GLU A 74 4.23 -5.17 13.57
C GLU A 74 5.37 -5.14 12.56
N VAL A 75 5.74 -3.95 12.05
CA VAL A 75 6.94 -3.78 11.21
C VAL A 75 8.19 -4.22 11.96
N VAL A 76 8.33 -3.84 13.22
CA VAL A 76 9.46 -4.26 14.07
C VAL A 76 9.46 -5.77 14.26
N ALA A 77 8.31 -6.37 14.56
CA ALA A 77 8.18 -7.81 14.76
C ALA A 77 8.50 -8.62 13.48
N VAL A 78 8.10 -8.11 12.31
CA VAL A 78 8.26 -8.82 11.03
C VAL A 78 9.63 -8.59 10.37
N THR A 79 10.40 -7.59 10.83
CA THR A 79 11.75 -7.28 10.31
C THR A 79 12.67 -8.51 10.22
N PRO A 80 12.85 -9.35 11.28
CA PRO A 80 13.70 -10.54 11.19
C PRO A 80 13.17 -11.59 10.19
N LEU A 81 11.84 -11.72 10.09
CA LEU A 81 11.20 -12.61 9.12
C LEU A 81 11.49 -12.15 7.69
N VAL A 82 11.35 -10.86 7.40
CA VAL A 82 11.62 -10.29 6.07
C VAL A 82 13.08 -10.51 5.67
N HIS A 83 14.04 -10.35 6.59
CA HIS A 83 15.44 -10.65 6.33
C HIS A 83 15.68 -12.13 6.02
N ALA A 84 15.03 -13.04 6.77
CA ALA A 84 15.11 -14.47 6.51
C ALA A 84 14.50 -14.84 5.14
N LEU A 85 13.37 -14.22 4.78
CA LEU A 85 12.74 -14.37 3.46
C LEU A 85 13.65 -13.88 2.35
N ARG A 86 14.32 -12.73 2.52
CA ARG A 86 15.28 -12.22 1.52
C ARG A 86 16.44 -13.17 1.29
N LYS A 87 16.96 -13.80 2.36
CA LYS A 87 18.02 -14.80 2.26
C LYS A 87 17.54 -16.07 1.54
N ARG A 88 16.30 -16.49 1.78
CA ARG A 88 15.72 -17.70 1.18
C ARG A 88 15.26 -17.49 -0.27
N TYR A 89 14.81 -16.28 -0.60
CA TYR A 89 14.28 -15.90 -1.90
C TYR A 89 15.00 -14.63 -2.43
N PRO A 90 16.29 -14.73 -2.79
CA PRO A 90 17.08 -13.59 -3.23
C PRO A 90 16.63 -13.00 -4.58
N HIS A 91 15.85 -13.75 -5.35
CA HIS A 91 15.33 -13.31 -6.66
C HIS A 91 13.88 -12.81 -6.59
N ASP A 92 13.18 -13.06 -5.48
CA ASP A 92 11.81 -12.62 -5.29
C ASP A 92 11.78 -11.16 -4.79
N ARG A 93 10.73 -10.45 -5.17
CA ARG A 93 10.44 -9.11 -4.65
C ARG A 93 9.69 -9.25 -3.34
N ILE A 94 10.13 -8.53 -2.31
CA ILE A 94 9.41 -8.49 -1.02
C ILE A 94 8.79 -7.10 -0.90
N VAL A 95 7.48 -7.06 -0.65
CA VAL A 95 6.72 -5.82 -0.50
C VAL A 95 6.08 -5.80 0.88
N VAL A 96 6.32 -4.73 1.64
CA VAL A 96 5.72 -4.52 2.96
C VAL A 96 4.72 -3.38 2.88
N SER A 97 3.44 -3.67 3.16
CA SER A 97 2.39 -2.65 3.18
C SER A 97 2.11 -2.16 4.60
N THR A 98 2.03 -0.84 4.80
CA THR A 98 1.68 -0.24 6.10
C THR A 98 0.51 0.77 6.01
N VAL A 99 -0.11 1.07 7.15
CA VAL A 99 -1.24 2.01 7.26
C VAL A 99 -0.84 3.34 7.91
N THR A 100 0.34 3.44 8.53
CA THR A 100 0.78 4.65 9.25
C THR A 100 2.10 5.20 8.69
N GLU A 101 2.28 6.53 8.81
CA GLU A 101 3.54 7.22 8.44
C GLU A 101 4.71 6.69 9.29
N THR A 102 4.49 6.46 10.58
CA THR A 102 5.48 5.83 11.48
C THR A 102 5.83 4.40 11.08
N GLY A 103 4.87 3.64 10.53
CA GLY A 103 5.10 2.31 9.99
C GLY A 103 5.96 2.38 8.73
N ARG A 104 5.71 3.35 7.84
CA ARG A 104 6.53 3.60 6.65
C ARG A 104 7.97 3.93 7.04
N GLU A 105 8.17 4.89 7.93
CA GLU A 105 9.52 5.29 8.40
C GLU A 105 10.28 4.08 8.96
N ALA A 106 9.59 3.21 9.71
CA ALA A 106 10.20 1.99 10.23
C ALA A 106 10.58 0.98 9.14
N VAL A 107 9.79 0.85 8.08
CA VAL A 107 10.14 0.01 6.92
C VAL A 107 11.32 0.60 6.19
N GLU A 108 11.31 1.91 5.90
CA GLU A 108 12.43 2.59 5.23
C GLU A 108 13.72 2.51 6.05
N GLN A 109 13.66 2.61 7.37
CA GLN A 109 14.84 2.51 8.23
C GLN A 109 15.36 1.08 8.41
N ARG A 110 14.46 0.09 8.58
CA ARG A 110 14.84 -1.28 8.94
C ARG A 110 14.94 -2.25 7.76
N LEU A 111 14.26 -1.94 6.67
CA LEU A 111 14.11 -2.81 5.50
C LEU A 111 14.56 -2.15 4.20
N ALA A 112 15.25 -1.01 4.26
CA ALA A 112 15.89 -0.39 3.10
C ALA A 112 16.76 -1.40 2.35
N GLY A 113 16.53 -1.53 1.04
CA GLY A 113 17.25 -2.47 0.17
C GLY A 113 16.87 -3.95 0.33
N VAL A 114 16.01 -4.28 1.31
CA VAL A 114 15.53 -5.65 1.56
C VAL A 114 14.09 -5.82 1.06
N ALA A 115 13.23 -4.84 1.34
CA ALA A 115 11.84 -4.83 0.92
C ALA A 115 11.41 -3.46 0.39
N GLU A 116 10.47 -3.45 -0.55
CA GLU A 116 9.80 -2.26 -1.04
C GLU A 116 8.64 -1.89 -0.09
N HIS A 117 8.42 -0.61 0.15
CA HIS A 117 7.27 -0.12 0.92
C HIS A 117 6.10 0.21 0.01
N CYS A 118 4.88 -0.08 0.47
CA CYS A 118 3.66 0.51 -0.10
C CYS A 118 2.65 0.86 1.01
N TYR A 119 1.72 1.76 0.73
CA TYR A 119 0.57 1.92 1.61
C TYR A 119 -0.48 0.87 1.29
N ALA A 120 -1.10 0.33 2.34
CA ALA A 120 -2.22 -0.58 2.17
C ALA A 120 -3.39 0.14 1.48
N PRO A 121 -4.07 -0.51 0.51
CA PRO A 121 -5.26 0.05 -0.12
C PRO A 121 -6.35 0.27 0.95
N LEU A 122 -7.21 1.27 0.73
CA LEU A 122 -8.45 1.35 1.52
C LEU A 122 -9.36 0.16 1.21
N ASP A 123 -10.19 -0.23 2.18
CA ASP A 123 -11.11 -1.39 2.13
C ASP A 123 -12.28 -1.23 1.14
N PHE A 124 -12.08 -0.46 0.06
CA PHE A 124 -12.99 -0.40 -1.06
C PHE A 124 -12.71 -1.54 -2.03
N PRO A 125 -13.76 -2.22 -2.55
CA PRO A 125 -13.59 -3.40 -3.39
C PRO A 125 -12.80 -3.11 -4.67
N TRP A 126 -12.95 -1.93 -5.27
CA TRP A 126 -12.20 -1.54 -6.47
C TRP A 126 -10.72 -1.28 -6.19
N THR A 127 -10.40 -0.69 -5.04
CA THR A 127 -9.01 -0.37 -4.67
C THR A 127 -8.25 -1.64 -4.32
N VAL A 128 -8.87 -2.52 -3.52
CA VAL A 128 -8.27 -3.80 -3.15
C VAL A 128 -8.06 -4.68 -4.38
N SER A 129 -9.06 -4.80 -5.28
CA SER A 129 -8.91 -5.59 -6.52
C SER A 129 -7.77 -5.07 -7.38
N GLN A 130 -7.74 -3.75 -7.65
CA GLN A 130 -6.67 -3.15 -8.44
C GLN A 130 -5.30 -3.30 -7.77
N PHE A 131 -5.22 -3.22 -6.45
CA PHE A 131 -3.98 -3.37 -5.72
C PHE A 131 -3.43 -4.80 -5.83
N VAL A 132 -4.29 -5.81 -5.60
CA VAL A 132 -3.90 -7.22 -5.71
C VAL A 132 -3.53 -7.60 -7.16
N GLU A 133 -4.28 -7.12 -8.15
CA GLU A 133 -3.97 -7.34 -9.57
C GLU A 133 -2.62 -6.73 -9.98
N ARG A 134 -2.31 -5.53 -9.47
CA ARG A 134 -1.04 -4.85 -9.73
C ARG A 134 0.12 -5.54 -9.03
N LEU A 135 -0.08 -5.94 -7.78
CA LEU A 135 0.94 -6.56 -6.94
C LEU A 135 1.24 -7.99 -7.41
N ALA A 136 0.22 -8.72 -7.89
CA ALA A 136 0.29 -10.11 -8.31
C ALA A 136 1.13 -10.98 -7.33
N PRO A 137 0.74 -11.03 -6.04
CA PRO A 137 1.46 -11.81 -5.04
C PRO A 137 1.45 -13.30 -5.40
N ARG A 138 2.52 -13.99 -5.02
CA ARG A 138 2.65 -15.45 -5.15
C ARG A 138 1.71 -16.20 -4.21
#